data_AF-A0A0S7BFB5-F1
#
_entry.id   AF-A0A0S7BFB5-F1
#
_cell.length_a   1.000
_cell.length_b   1.000
_cell.length_c   1.000
_cell.angle_alpha   90.00
_cell.angle_beta   90.00
_cell.angle_gamma   90.00
#
_symmetry.space_group_name_H-M   'P 1'
#
loop_
_entity.id
_entity.type
_entity.pdbx_description
1 polymer ?
#
loop_
_entity_poly.entity_id
_entity_poly.type
_entity_poly.pdbx_seq_one_letter_code
_entity_poly.pdbx_strand_id
1 'polypeptide(L)'
;MVTYLIVSILSGILFGVLDGVINANPLARRLFEVYQPIARTSLNPRIGVGIDLVYGFVMAGLFLLLYNSLPGATGLVKGISFAGLAWFFRGIMSAASQWVMFKVPLKTLLYSLAAGLAEMLVLGVLYGLTLKPAIG
;
A
#
# COMPACT_ATOMS: atom_id res chain seq x y z
N MET A 1 -6.58 14.78 -16.39
CA MET A 1 -7.61 14.76 -15.33
C MET A 1 -8.44 13.47 -15.34
N VAL A 2 -9.09 13.09 -16.45
CA VAL A 2 -9.88 11.84 -16.51
C VAL A 2 -9.04 10.59 -16.16
N THR A 3 -7.84 10.44 -16.72
CA THR A 3 -6.93 9.32 -16.40
C THR A 3 -6.58 9.26 -14.91
N TYR A 4 -6.35 10.42 -14.27
CA TYR A 4 -6.05 10.48 -12.84
C TYR A 4 -7.23 9.96 -12.00
N LEU A 5 -8.46 10.38 -12.31
CA LEU A 5 -9.66 9.92 -11.60
C LEU A 5 -9.85 8.41 -11.75
N ILE A 6 -9.76 7.91 -12.98
CA ILE A 6 -9.92 6.47 -13.27
C ILE A 6 -8.87 5.65 -12.52
N VAL A 7 -7.59 6.03 -12.64
CA VAL A 7 -6.50 5.30 -12.00
C VAL A 7 -6.61 5.38 -10.48
N SER A 8 -7.01 6.52 -9.92
CA SER A 8 -7.20 6.66 -8.46
C SER A 8 -8.28 5.71 -7.93
N ILE A 9 -9.41 5.59 -8.63
CA ILE A 9 -10.49 4.67 -8.27
C ILE A 9 -10.01 3.22 -8.40
N LEU A 10 -9.38 2.87 -9.51
CA LEU A 10 -8.85 1.52 -9.75
C LEU A 10 -7.82 1.14 -8.68
N SER A 11 -6.93 2.06 -8.31
CA SER A 11 -5.95 1.83 -7.24
C SER A 11 -6.59 1.66 -5.89
N GLY A 12 -7.64 2.41 -5.56
CA GLY A 12 -8.36 2.24 -4.30
C GLY A 12 -9.10 0.90 -4.22
N ILE A 13 -9.73 0.48 -5.32
CA ILE A 13 -10.32 -0.87 -5.41
C ILE A 13 -9.22 -1.93 -5.25
N LEU A 14 -8.09 -1.74 -5.92
CA LEU A 14 -6.96 -2.66 -5.85
C LEU A 14 -6.38 -2.75 -4.44
N PHE A 15 -6.25 -1.63 -3.71
CA PHE A 15 -5.89 -1.62 -2.29
C PHE A 15 -6.83 -2.51 -1.48
N GLY A 16 -8.14 -2.28 -1.54
CA GLY A 16 -9.10 -3.07 -0.75
C GLY A 16 -9.13 -4.55 -1.13
N VAL A 17 -8.94 -4.89 -2.40
CA VAL A 17 -8.82 -6.29 -2.85
C VAL A 17 -7.55 -6.93 -2.29
N LEU A 18 -6.40 -6.25 -2.40
CA LEU A 18 -5.13 -6.76 -1.90
C LEU A 18 -5.15 -6.91 -0.38
N ASP A 19 -5.68 -5.92 0.35
CA ASP A 19 -5.86 -6.00 1.80
C ASP A 19 -6.76 -7.16 2.18
N GLY A 20 -7.87 -7.36 1.46
CA GLY A 20 -8.74 -8.51 1.64
C GLY A 20 -7.99 -9.83 1.44
N VAL A 21 -7.25 -9.98 0.34
CA VAL A 21 -6.53 -11.22 0.02
C VAL A 21 -5.39 -11.50 1.01
N ILE A 22 -4.61 -10.48 1.36
CA ILE A 22 -3.48 -10.58 2.29
C ILE A 22 -3.99 -10.91 3.69
N ASN A 23 -4.99 -10.18 4.19
CA ASN A 23 -5.37 -10.29 5.60
C ASN A 23 -6.44 -11.37 5.86
N ALA A 24 -7.23 -11.78 4.86
CA ALA A 24 -8.24 -12.82 5.05
C ALA A 24 -7.68 -14.24 5.02
N ASN A 25 -6.45 -14.46 4.55
CA ASN A 25 -5.90 -15.80 4.43
C ASN A 25 -5.62 -16.45 5.83
N PRO A 26 -5.64 -17.79 5.93
CA PRO A 26 -5.48 -18.48 7.21
C PRO A 26 -4.13 -18.25 7.90
N LEU A 27 -3.06 -18.03 7.14
CA LEU A 27 -1.72 -17.78 7.68
C LEU A 27 -1.63 -16.40 8.32
N ALA A 28 -2.14 -15.38 7.64
CA ALA A 28 -2.20 -14.01 8.13
C ALA A 28 -3.02 -13.91 9.41
N ARG A 29 -4.20 -14.55 9.47
CA ARG A 29 -5.01 -14.58 10.69
C ARG A 29 -4.24 -15.12 11.89
N ARG A 30 -3.54 -16.26 11.72
CA ARG A 30 -2.71 -16.85 12.78
C ARG A 30 -1.54 -15.95 13.19
N LEU A 31 -0.88 -15.32 12.22
CA LEU A 31 0.25 -14.42 12.50
C LEU A 31 -0.20 -13.14 13.21
N PHE A 32 -1.39 -12.63 12.89
CA PHE A 32 -1.94 -11.40 13.46
C PHE A 32 -2.79 -11.61 14.72
N GLU A 33 -2.97 -12.85 15.20
CA GLU A 33 -3.64 -13.14 16.48
C GLU A 33 -3.00 -12.41 17.67
N VAL A 34 -1.70 -12.10 17.60
CA VAL A 34 -0.99 -11.30 18.62
C VAL A 34 -1.64 -9.93 18.87
N TYR A 35 -2.35 -9.38 17.88
CA TYR A 35 -3.01 -8.08 17.99
C TYR A 35 -4.45 -8.16 18.55
N GLN A 36 -5.01 -9.35 18.76
CA GLN A 36 -6.37 -9.53 19.29
C GLN A 36 -6.67 -8.69 20.56
N PRO A 37 -5.76 -8.59 21.55
CA PRO A 37 -6.05 -7.84 22.78
C PRO A 37 -6.24 -6.32 22.58
N ILE A 38 -5.68 -5.78 21.49
CA ILE A 38 -5.75 -4.35 21.18
C ILE A 38 -6.60 -4.06 19.94
N ALA A 39 -7.10 -5.10 19.26
CA ALA A 39 -7.92 -4.98 18.07
C ALA A 39 -9.32 -4.46 18.44
N ARG A 40 -9.90 -3.64 17.57
CA ARG A 40 -11.31 -3.23 17.71
C ARG A 40 -12.22 -4.45 17.55
N THR A 41 -13.23 -4.54 18.41
CA THR A 41 -14.22 -5.64 18.43
C THR A 41 -15.10 -5.71 17.18
N SER A 42 -15.33 -4.58 16.51
CA SER A 42 -16.09 -4.54 15.26
C SER A 42 -15.37 -3.68 14.22
N LEU A 43 -15.04 -4.30 13.10
CA LEU A 43 -14.58 -3.60 11.91
C LEU A 43 -15.79 -3.34 11.00
N ASN A 44 -15.95 -2.11 10.51
CA ASN A 44 -16.98 -1.78 9.53
C ASN A 44 -16.36 -1.86 8.12
N PRO A 45 -16.73 -2.87 7.30
CA PRO A 45 -16.12 -3.06 5.98
C PRO A 45 -16.30 -1.86 5.05
N ARG A 46 -17.42 -1.12 5.19
CA ARG A 46 -17.70 0.05 4.35
C ARG A 46 -16.73 1.19 4.64
N ILE A 47 -16.32 1.35 5.90
CA ILE A 47 -15.33 2.36 6.29
C ILE A 47 -13.96 1.99 5.72
N GLY A 48 -13.58 0.70 5.77
CA GLY A 48 -12.34 0.21 5.15
C GLY A 48 -12.27 0.54 3.67
N VAL A 49 -13.30 0.17 2.90
CA VAL A 49 -13.37 0.48 1.46
C VAL A 49 -13.30 1.98 1.19
N GLY A 50 -13.95 2.81 2.00
CA GLY A 50 -13.86 4.26 1.88
C GLY A 50 -12.44 4.80 2.09
N ILE A 51 -11.71 4.23 3.05
CA ILE A 51 -10.31 4.57 3.33
C ILE A 51 -9.42 4.15 2.16
N ASP A 52 -9.60 2.94 1.62
CA ASP A 52 -8.80 2.42 0.51
C ASP A 52 -8.97 3.28 -0.75
N LEU A 53 -10.20 3.72 -1.03
CA LEU A 53 -10.47 4.68 -2.11
C LEU A 53 -9.72 5.99 -1.91
N VAL A 54 -9.78 6.59 -0.72
CA VAL A 54 -9.05 7.82 -0.41
C VAL A 54 -7.54 7.62 -0.60
N TYR A 55 -6.98 6.49 -0.12
CA TYR A 55 -5.58 6.18 -0.34
C TYR A 55 -5.24 6.01 -1.82
N GLY A 56 -6.12 5.45 -2.64
CA GLY A 56 -5.95 5.38 -4.09
C GLY A 56 -5.73 6.76 -4.72
N PHE A 57 -6.55 7.75 -4.35
CA PHE A 57 -6.40 9.15 -4.81
C PHE A 57 -5.12 9.81 -4.31
N VAL A 58 -4.82 9.66 -3.02
CA VAL A 58 -3.63 10.26 -2.40
C VAL A 58 -2.37 9.69 -3.04
N MET A 59 -2.28 8.37 -3.19
CA MET A 59 -1.10 7.70 -3.72
C MET A 59 -0.89 8.00 -5.21
N ALA A 60 -1.95 8.01 -6.02
CA ALA A 60 -1.86 8.44 -7.41
C ALA A 60 -1.39 9.91 -7.54
N GLY A 61 -1.87 10.78 -6.63
CA GLY A 61 -1.48 12.19 -6.60
C GLY A 61 -0.01 12.36 -6.21
N LEU A 62 0.44 11.69 -5.15
CA LEU A 62 1.84 11.68 -4.72
C LEU A 62 2.76 11.16 -5.81
N PHE A 63 2.37 10.10 -6.54
CA PHE A 63 3.16 9.58 -7.66
C PHE A 63 3.35 10.65 -8.75
N LEU A 64 2.29 11.36 -9.14
CA LEU A 64 2.38 12.43 -10.15
C LEU A 64 3.22 13.62 -9.66
N LEU A 65 3.07 14.02 -8.40
CA LEU A 65 3.85 15.10 -7.80
C LEU A 65 5.35 14.78 -7.77
N LEU A 66 5.69 13.53 -7.47
CA LEU A 66 7.08 13.08 -7.39
C LEU A 66 7.61 12.57 -8.73
N TYR A 67 6.79 12.47 -9.78
CA TYR A 67 7.14 11.79 -11.03
C TYR A 67 8.47 12.25 -11.62
N ASN A 68 8.71 13.57 -11.67
CA ASN A 68 9.93 14.14 -12.24
C ASN A 68 11.16 13.89 -11.36
N SER A 69 10.98 13.76 -10.04
CA SER A 69 12.04 13.51 -9.07
C SER A 69 12.35 12.02 -8.89
N LEU A 70 11.43 11.13 -9.31
CA LEU A 70 11.63 9.69 -9.20
C LEU A 70 12.73 9.21 -10.16
N PRO A 71 13.67 8.37 -9.69
CA PRO A 71 14.70 7.82 -10.54
C PRO A 71 14.10 6.87 -11.59
N GLY A 72 14.71 6.83 -12.77
CA GLY A 72 14.33 5.93 -13.87
C GLY A 72 14.01 6.65 -15.18
N ALA A 73 14.43 6.03 -16.28
CA ALA A 73 14.20 6.54 -17.64
C ALA A 73 12.77 6.28 -18.15
N THR A 74 12.06 5.28 -17.59
CA THR A 74 10.72 4.88 -18.02
C THR A 74 9.70 5.02 -16.89
N GLY A 75 8.42 5.18 -17.25
CA GLY A 75 7.32 5.26 -16.28
C GLY A 75 7.26 4.05 -15.35
N LEU A 76 7.50 2.83 -15.87
CA LEU A 76 7.53 1.60 -15.08
C LEU A 76 8.64 1.62 -14.01
N VAL A 77 9.85 2.04 -14.37
CA VAL A 77 10.96 2.13 -13.40
C VAL A 77 10.65 3.16 -12.33
N LYS A 78 10.10 4.33 -12.71
CA LYS A 78 9.62 5.35 -11.76
C LYS A 78 8.53 4.78 -10.83
N GLY A 79 7.61 3.97 -11.37
CA GLY A 79 6.59 3.26 -10.61
C GLY A 79 7.16 2.32 -9.55
N ILE A 80 8.16 1.51 -9.92
CA ILE A 80 8.86 0.62 -8.99
C ILE A 80 9.65 1.42 -7.94
N SER A 81 10.31 2.51 -8.34
CA SER A 81 11.02 3.38 -7.39
C SER A 81 10.07 4.03 -6.39
N PHE A 82 8.91 4.50 -6.85
CA PHE A 82 7.87 5.03 -5.98
C PHE A 82 7.34 3.96 -5.01
N ALA A 83 7.06 2.75 -5.51
CA ALA A 83 6.64 1.63 -4.68
C ALA A 83 7.65 1.33 -3.57
N GLY A 84 8.94 1.28 -3.90
CA GLY A 84 10.01 1.06 -2.94
C GLY A 84 10.07 2.15 -1.87
N LEU A 85 9.97 3.41 -2.26
CA LEU A 85 9.94 4.55 -1.33
C LEU A 85 8.71 4.51 -0.42
N ALA A 86 7.52 4.37 -1.00
CA ALA A 86 6.27 4.30 -0.25
C ALA A 86 6.25 3.12 0.72
N TRP A 87 6.70 1.94 0.27
CA TRP A 87 6.84 0.77 1.11
C TRP A 87 7.86 0.98 2.23
N PHE A 88 8.99 1.62 1.97
CA PHE A 88 9.99 1.89 3.00
C PHE A 88 9.41 2.78 4.11
N PHE A 89 8.86 3.93 3.74
CA PHE A 89 8.31 4.90 4.71
C PHE A 89 7.09 4.35 5.45
N ARG A 90 6.24 3.56 4.78
CA ARG A 90 5.04 3.00 5.42
C ARG A 90 5.35 1.69 6.16
N GLY A 91 5.85 0.69 5.44
CA GLY A 91 6.02 -0.67 5.92
C GLY A 91 7.16 -0.81 6.90
N ILE A 92 8.38 -0.40 6.53
CA ILE A 92 9.56 -0.56 7.40
C ILE A 92 9.43 0.27 8.66
N MET A 93 9.03 1.55 8.54
CA MET A 93 8.88 2.39 9.73
C MET A 93 7.80 1.87 10.67
N SER A 94 6.65 1.42 10.15
CA SER A 94 5.59 0.82 10.96
C SER A 94 6.06 -0.47 11.64
N ALA A 95 6.76 -1.35 10.92
CA ALA A 95 7.27 -2.60 11.49
C ALA A 95 8.32 -2.34 12.59
N ALA A 96 9.24 -1.39 12.37
CA ALA A 96 10.23 -1.00 13.37
C ALA A 96 9.56 -0.43 14.63
N SER A 97 8.56 0.43 14.46
CA SER A 97 7.78 0.96 15.58
C SER A 97 7.04 -0.15 16.34
N GLN A 98 6.38 -1.07 15.64
CA GLN A 98 5.69 -2.21 16.25
C GLN A 98 6.65 -3.15 16.99
N TRP A 99 7.86 -3.37 16.45
CA TRP A 99 8.87 -4.22 17.07
C TRP A 99 9.35 -3.67 18.42
N VAL A 100 9.44 -2.34 18.55
CA VAL A 100 9.83 -1.68 19.80
C VAL A 100 8.65 -1.58 20.77
N MET A 101 7.45 -1.26 20.27
CA MET A 101 6.28 -0.99 21.12
C MET A 101 5.56 -2.25 21.60
N PHE A 102 5.62 -3.35 20.85
CA PHE A 102 4.81 -4.53 21.10
C PHE A 102 5.64 -5.81 21.01
N LYS A 103 5.22 -6.86 21.74
CA LYS A 103 5.83 -8.19 21.68
C LYS A 103 5.35 -8.95 20.44
N VAL A 104 5.68 -8.44 19.26
CA VAL A 104 5.24 -9.01 17.98
C VAL A 104 6.27 -10.05 17.51
N PRO A 105 5.86 -11.28 17.17
CA PRO A 105 6.75 -12.27 16.59
C PRO A 105 7.41 -11.75 15.30
N LEU A 106 8.70 -12.01 15.13
CA LEU A 106 9.44 -11.59 13.93
C LEU A 106 8.79 -12.12 12.63
N LYS A 107 8.18 -13.30 12.67
CA LYS A 107 7.45 -13.89 11.53
C LYS A 107 6.27 -13.01 11.08
N THR A 108 5.54 -12.42 12.02
CA THR A 108 4.42 -11.51 11.74
C THR A 108 4.92 -10.21 11.10
N LEU A 109 6.02 -9.65 11.62
CA LEU A 109 6.64 -8.45 11.04
C LEU A 109 7.13 -8.72 9.62
N LEU A 110 7.89 -9.81 9.40
CA LEU A 110 8.38 -10.17 8.07
C LEU A 110 7.24 -10.42 7.08
N TYR A 111 6.16 -11.08 7.51
CA TYR A 111 4.98 -11.25 6.68
C TYR A 111 4.36 -9.91 6.29
N SER A 112 4.15 -9.01 7.26
CA SER A 112 3.58 -7.67 7.01
C SER A 112 4.44 -6.84 6.05
N LEU A 113 5.76 -6.93 6.18
CA LEU A 113 6.71 -6.24 5.30
C LEU A 113 6.66 -6.79 3.88
N ALA A 114 6.68 -8.11 3.73
CA ALA A 114 6.62 -8.75 2.42
C ALA A 114 5.27 -8.50 1.72
N ALA A 115 4.16 -8.61 2.46
CA ALA A 115 2.83 -8.33 1.92
C ALA A 115 2.68 -6.86 1.52
N GLY A 116 3.11 -5.92 2.37
CA GLY A 116 3.10 -4.50 2.05
C GLY A 116 4.01 -4.13 0.88
N LEU A 117 5.12 -4.87 0.66
CA LEU A 117 5.99 -4.69 -0.51
C LEU A 117 5.28 -5.14 -1.78
N ALA A 118 4.67 -6.33 -1.75
CA ALA A 118 3.94 -6.87 -2.89
C ALA A 118 2.81 -5.92 -3.31
N GLU A 119 2.02 -5.43 -2.35
CA GLU A 119 0.96 -4.45 -2.60
C GLU A 119 1.48 -3.18 -3.27
N MET A 120 2.54 -2.60 -2.71
CA MET A 120 3.12 -1.37 -3.24
C MET A 120 3.71 -1.57 -4.63
N LEU A 121 4.33 -2.72 -4.92
CA LEU A 121 4.84 -3.03 -6.25
C LEU A 121 3.72 -3.12 -7.29
N VAL A 122 2.61 -3.80 -6.98
CA VAL A 122 1.47 -3.90 -7.89
C VAL A 122 0.92 -2.51 -8.21
N LEU A 123 0.75 -1.67 -7.18
CA LEU A 123 0.28 -0.29 -7.35
C LEU A 123 1.28 0.59 -8.09
N GLY A 124 2.57 0.48 -7.78
CA GLY A 124 3.63 1.21 -8.46
C GLY A 124 3.71 0.86 -9.93
N VAL A 125 3.54 -0.42 -10.30
CA VAL A 125 3.44 -0.86 -11.69
C VAL A 125 2.21 -0.25 -12.36
N LEU A 126 1.04 -0.31 -11.71
CA LEU A 126 -0.18 0.32 -12.23
C LEU A 126 0.04 1.82 -12.52
N TYR A 127 0.59 2.56 -11.56
CA TYR A 127 0.88 3.98 -11.73
C TYR A 127 1.91 4.24 -12.84
N GLY A 128 3.02 3.51 -12.84
CA GLY A 128 4.09 3.70 -13.82
C GLY A 128 3.66 3.42 -15.27
N LEU A 129 2.68 2.54 -15.47
CA LEU A 129 2.15 2.21 -16.79
C LEU A 129 1.04 3.17 -17.25
N THR A 130 0.28 3.75 -16.32
CA THR A 130 -0.96 4.49 -16.64
C THR A 130 -0.88 5.99 -16.40
N LEU A 131 -0.08 6.43 -15.42
CA LEU A 131 0.05 7.83 -15.04
C LEU A 131 1.32 8.42 -15.65
N LYS A 132 1.13 9.49 -16.42
CA LYS A 132 2.18 10.39 -16.87
C LYS A 132 1.76 11.82 -16.58
N PRO A 133 2.68 12.71 -16.18
CA PRO A 133 2.37 14.12 -16.04
C PRO A 133 1.91 14.68 -17.38
N ALA A 134 0.84 15.49 -17.36
CA ALA A 134 0.29 16.11 -18.57
C ALA A 134 1.16 17.27 -19.10
N ILE A 135 2.13 17.72 -18.29
CA ILE A 135 3.06 18.79 -18.61
C ILE A 135 4.45 18.26 -18.26
N GLY A 136 5.22 17.95 -19.30
CA GLY A 136 6.59 17.47 -19.26
C GLY A 136 7.17 17.56 -20.65
#